data_AF-A0A2T2WAU1-F1
#
_entry.id   AF-A0A2T2WAU1-F1
#
_cell.length_a   1.000
_cell.length_b   1.000
_cell.length_c   1.000
_cell.angle_alpha   90.00
_cell.angle_beta   90.00
_cell.angle_gamma   90.00
#
_symmetry.space_group_name_H-M   'P 1'
#
loop_
_entity.id
_entity.type
_entity.pdbx_description
1 polymer ?
#
loop_
_entity_poly.entity_id
_entity_poly.type
_entity_poly.pdbx_seq_one_letter_code
_entity_poly.pdbx_strand_id
1 'polypeptide(L)'
;MGSAAFVLGAAVPLAGALSTGAITMGDVVGAAPGPAAQPQALNTQLFALIDAPGVDAFPTRVSSERLCRRPLGLVEAEATGDRGERLFQGAGLEAAAKTLGTEAIAQLGAAPWPSIHPQAAEARVPVLMYHDVLEPPEVFFDLTPADFEAHLQIILDNGLTPISPDQLVQHLRTGAPLPEKPVLITFDDGYVGHYEHVYPLLQKYQVPATFFVFPGKVDGDVAGRSTLTWDQLKTMAADPLVTIASHSVTHPADLRTLSDDDLAYEVTESKRRLESELGVPMRYFSYPTGYYDERVAQAVANAGYLAAFTMREQNEQFAGASESLLAIERFGQSSLASLVEVAWGGAPAASAALVAVANSEFNFTAPVDVQKLDLENQSFSLITGGQPVTIHANSRYQLTDIMAGTNIAGAVDGGFFSLEYLDSNVMIGPVLSQSTRQFVPGYGGETPRLNGRPLVLISPERVLFVPFDADRHNALAGLTHELTGVTDAFVAAAWLVKNGLPQPASSFGSLFDYDARRHRAFWGINTAGQPVVGVTHTMVDSVQLGEMLHQAGLRDAVMLDSGASTSLAYQGDSLVGYIPRPVPHIVGLVPPDANSGAPCPLVVDEQNITTVSR
;
A
#
# COMPACT_ATOMS: atom_id res chain seq x y z
N MET A 1 -65.05 33.19 16.60
CA MET A 1 -66.12 33.56 15.65
C MET A 1 -65.64 33.15 14.26
N GLY A 2 -66.46 32.46 13.44
CA GLY A 2 -66.22 32.17 12.00
C GLY A 2 -64.90 31.43 11.67
N SER A 3 -64.80 30.11 11.52
CA SER A 3 -65.63 29.12 10.78
C SER A 3 -65.49 29.18 9.26
N ALA A 4 -64.70 28.27 8.70
CA ALA A 4 -64.99 27.58 7.44
C ALA A 4 -64.38 26.17 7.49
N ALA A 5 -65.19 25.14 7.25
CA ALA A 5 -64.80 23.73 7.16
C ALA A 5 -65.75 23.02 6.19
N PHE A 6 -65.31 21.88 5.62
CA PHE A 6 -66.04 20.62 5.26
C PHE A 6 -65.27 19.88 4.11
N VAL A 7 -64.98 18.55 4.06
CA VAL A 7 -65.68 17.25 4.39
C VAL A 7 -66.43 16.69 3.14
N LEU A 8 -66.37 15.41 2.69
CA LEU A 8 -66.03 14.09 3.31
C LEU A 8 -65.60 13.01 2.24
N GLY A 9 -64.71 12.05 2.58
CA GLY A 9 -64.94 10.60 2.28
C GLY A 9 -64.08 9.91 1.18
N ALA A 10 -63.90 8.56 1.17
CA ALA A 10 -64.36 7.49 2.08
C ALA A 10 -63.58 6.15 1.98
N ALA A 11 -63.48 5.45 3.13
CA ALA A 11 -63.49 4.01 3.48
C ALA A 11 -63.36 2.83 2.43
N VAL A 12 -62.34 1.94 2.61
CA VAL A 12 -62.35 0.55 3.26
C VAL A 12 -63.44 -0.49 2.82
N PRO A 13 -63.36 -1.88 2.94
CA PRO A 13 -62.31 -2.92 3.25
C PRO A 13 -62.22 -4.20 2.30
N LEU A 14 -61.44 -5.24 2.71
CA LEU A 14 -61.59 -6.74 2.63
C LEU A 14 -60.35 -7.51 2.04
N ALA A 15 -59.97 -8.76 2.40
CA ALA A 15 -60.12 -9.58 3.63
C ALA A 15 -59.33 -10.93 3.55
N GLY A 16 -58.81 -11.44 4.68
CA GLY A 16 -58.53 -12.89 4.94
C GLY A 16 -57.09 -13.42 4.71
N ALA A 17 -56.60 -14.47 5.41
CA ALA A 17 -57.14 -15.18 6.58
C ALA A 17 -56.08 -15.99 7.38
N LEU A 18 -56.22 -15.95 8.72
CA LEU A 18 -56.02 -17.00 9.75
C LEU A 18 -55.16 -18.27 9.51
N SER A 19 -54.15 -18.50 10.37
CA SER A 19 -54.08 -19.63 11.35
C SER A 19 -52.92 -19.42 12.34
N THR A 20 -53.15 -19.04 13.61
CA THR A 20 -53.36 -19.89 14.81
C THR A 20 -52.25 -20.87 15.16
N GLY A 21 -51.53 -20.61 16.27
CA GLY A 21 -50.55 -21.51 16.88
C GLY A 21 -49.97 -20.93 18.17
N ALA A 22 -50.76 -20.89 19.25
CA ALA A 22 -50.36 -20.30 20.53
C ALA A 22 -49.81 -21.35 21.51
N ILE A 23 -48.73 -21.02 22.23
CA ILE A 23 -48.42 -21.56 23.57
C ILE A 23 -48.00 -20.38 24.46
N THR A 24 -48.51 -20.39 25.70
CA THR A 24 -48.48 -19.27 26.66
C THR A 24 -47.24 -19.24 27.55
N MET A 25 -46.89 -18.05 28.05
CA MET A 25 -45.95 -17.87 29.17
C MET A 25 -46.47 -18.47 30.48
N GLY A 26 -45.54 -18.78 31.38
CA GLY A 26 -45.77 -18.96 32.80
C GLY A 26 -44.51 -18.58 33.58
N ASP A 27 -44.55 -17.46 34.29
CA ASP A 27 -43.47 -16.97 35.15
C ASP A 27 -43.32 -17.84 36.41
N VAL A 28 -42.09 -18.02 36.93
CA VAL A 28 -41.76 -17.75 38.36
C VAL A 28 -40.31 -17.28 38.51
N VAL A 29 -40.17 -16.21 39.27
CA VAL A 29 -38.96 -15.49 39.74
C VAL A 29 -37.91 -16.35 40.47
N GLY A 30 -36.62 -16.05 40.21
CA GLY A 30 -35.66 -15.79 41.32
C GLY A 30 -34.41 -16.66 41.47
N ALA A 31 -33.23 -16.09 41.18
CA ALA A 31 -31.98 -16.14 41.98
C ALA A 31 -30.79 -15.56 41.19
N ALA A 32 -29.88 -14.86 41.86
CA ALA A 32 -28.63 -14.33 41.30
C ALA A 32 -27.40 -15.16 41.80
N PRO A 33 -26.13 -14.82 41.52
CA PRO A 33 -25.25 -15.72 40.77
C PRO A 33 -24.13 -16.40 41.60
N GLY A 34 -23.48 -17.41 41.01
CA GLY A 34 -22.31 -18.10 41.57
C GLY A 34 -21.37 -18.63 40.45
N PRO A 35 -20.05 -18.79 40.71
CA PRO A 35 -19.05 -18.61 39.65
C PRO A 35 -18.38 -19.88 39.10
N ALA A 36 -17.79 -19.71 37.90
CA ALA A 36 -16.59 -20.36 37.36
C ALA A 36 -16.43 -21.90 37.47
N ALA A 37 -16.54 -22.58 36.32
CA ALA A 37 -15.87 -23.86 36.07
C ALA A 37 -15.17 -23.82 34.70
N GLN A 38 -13.92 -24.25 34.65
CA GLN A 38 -13.11 -24.33 33.42
C GLN A 38 -13.64 -25.46 32.51
N PRO A 39 -13.69 -25.29 31.18
CA PRO A 39 -13.89 -26.42 30.28
C PRO A 39 -12.62 -27.26 30.19
N GLN A 40 -12.79 -28.56 30.40
CA GLN A 40 -11.73 -29.57 30.36
C GLN A 40 -11.29 -29.85 28.91
N ALA A 41 -10.04 -30.30 28.75
CA ALA A 41 -9.51 -30.75 27.46
C ALA A 41 -10.33 -31.95 26.92
N LEU A 42 -10.72 -31.89 25.64
CA LEU A 42 -11.42 -32.97 24.96
C LEU A 42 -10.51 -33.67 23.94
N ASN A 43 -10.29 -34.96 24.20
CA ASN A 43 -9.65 -36.00 23.40
C ASN A 43 -9.32 -35.70 21.92
N THR A 44 -8.02 -35.73 21.63
CA THR A 44 -7.49 -36.30 20.39
C THR A 44 -7.84 -37.79 20.29
N GLN A 45 -8.74 -38.18 19.37
CA GLN A 45 -8.77 -39.45 18.60
C GLN A 45 -10.14 -39.69 17.93
N LEU A 46 -10.40 -39.03 16.80
CA LEU A 46 -11.09 -39.63 15.64
C LEU A 46 -11.04 -38.65 14.46
N PHE A 47 -10.42 -39.06 13.36
CA PHE A 47 -10.86 -38.81 11.98
C PHE A 47 -9.85 -39.47 11.03
N ALA A 48 -10.17 -40.70 10.64
CA ALA A 48 -9.52 -41.38 9.53
C ALA A 48 -10.35 -41.15 8.26
N LEU A 49 -9.65 -41.10 7.13
CA LEU A 49 -10.10 -41.05 5.74
C LEU A 49 -11.61 -41.10 5.46
N ILE A 50 -12.10 -40.06 4.78
CA ILE A 50 -13.15 -40.21 3.77
C ILE A 50 -12.62 -39.56 2.48
N ASP A 51 -12.19 -40.39 1.53
CA ASP A 51 -11.91 -39.93 0.17
C ASP A 51 -13.21 -39.48 -0.49
N ALA A 52 -13.27 -38.22 -0.93
CA ALA A 52 -14.36 -37.73 -1.77
C ALA A 52 -14.14 -38.23 -3.22
N PRO A 53 -15.08 -38.98 -3.82
CA PRO A 53 -14.89 -39.52 -5.16
C PRO A 53 -14.99 -38.40 -6.21
N GLY A 54 -13.84 -38.00 -6.78
CA GLY A 54 -13.82 -37.02 -7.87
C GLY A 54 -12.48 -36.36 -8.22
N VAL A 55 -11.36 -36.65 -7.52
CA VAL A 55 -10.10 -35.89 -7.65
C VAL A 55 -8.90 -36.73 -8.14
N ASP A 56 -9.12 -37.72 -9.00
CA ASP A 56 -8.06 -38.35 -9.82
C ASP A 56 -7.69 -37.45 -11.02
N ALA A 57 -7.47 -36.15 -10.77
CA ALA A 57 -7.06 -35.16 -11.78
C ALA A 57 -5.55 -35.15 -12.05
N PHE A 58 -4.78 -35.88 -11.24
CA PHE A 58 -3.32 -35.96 -11.26
C PHE A 58 -2.87 -37.41 -11.46
N PRO A 59 -1.86 -37.67 -12.30
CA PRO A 59 -1.41 -39.03 -12.53
C PRO A 59 -0.78 -39.63 -11.27
N THR A 60 -1.14 -40.88 -10.94
CA THR A 60 -0.63 -41.62 -9.79
C THR A 60 0.86 -41.97 -9.88
N ARG A 61 1.49 -41.74 -11.04
CA ARG A 61 2.94 -41.68 -11.26
C ARG A 61 3.25 -40.60 -12.29
N VAL A 62 4.24 -39.75 -12.03
CA VAL A 62 4.78 -38.81 -13.02
C VAL A 62 5.65 -39.60 -14.01
N SER A 63 5.09 -39.99 -15.16
CA SER A 63 5.89 -40.55 -16.25
C SER A 63 6.60 -39.43 -17.02
N SER A 64 7.91 -39.57 -17.22
CA SER A 64 8.80 -38.52 -17.74
C SER A 64 8.72 -38.29 -19.26
N GLU A 65 7.70 -38.83 -19.94
CA GLU A 65 7.56 -38.70 -21.38
C GLU A 65 7.01 -37.32 -21.82
N ARG A 66 7.87 -36.54 -22.49
CA ARG A 66 7.60 -35.46 -23.50
C ARG A 66 7.69 -33.99 -23.08
N LEU A 67 8.81 -33.49 -22.53
CA LEU A 67 8.94 -32.04 -22.21
C LEU A 67 10.15 -31.27 -22.81
N CYS A 68 10.79 -31.73 -23.89
CA CYS A 68 11.99 -31.08 -24.46
C CYS A 68 11.86 -30.58 -25.93
N ARG A 69 11.31 -29.37 -26.15
CA ARG A 69 11.62 -28.51 -27.32
C ARG A 69 11.47 -27.02 -26.97
N ARG A 70 12.36 -26.19 -27.54
CA ARG A 70 12.27 -24.71 -27.58
C ARG A 70 10.99 -24.26 -28.31
N PRO A 71 10.50 -23.03 -28.10
CA PRO A 71 9.48 -22.45 -28.97
C PRO A 71 10.01 -22.38 -30.41
N LEU A 72 9.28 -22.99 -31.34
CA LEU A 72 9.34 -22.63 -32.76
C LEU A 72 8.18 -21.65 -33.01
N GLY A 73 8.46 -20.61 -33.78
CA GLY A 73 7.64 -19.38 -33.82
C GLY A 73 6.16 -19.60 -34.14
N LEU A 74 5.31 -18.84 -33.45
CA LEU A 74 3.96 -18.55 -33.92
C LEU A 74 4.07 -17.50 -35.04
N VAL A 75 3.35 -17.73 -36.12
CA VAL A 75 3.54 -17.07 -37.42
C VAL A 75 3.09 -15.62 -37.40
N GLU A 76 3.96 -14.71 -37.82
CA GLU A 76 3.60 -13.34 -38.19
C GLU A 76 2.75 -13.34 -39.47
N ALA A 77 1.67 -12.55 -39.49
CA ALA A 77 0.97 -12.20 -40.72
C ALA A 77 1.51 -10.85 -41.22
N GLU A 78 2.24 -10.87 -42.34
CA GLU A 78 2.86 -9.68 -42.95
C GLU A 78 1.84 -8.65 -43.45
N ALA A 79 2.16 -7.36 -43.29
CA ALA A 79 1.73 -6.31 -44.21
C ALA A 79 2.78 -5.18 -44.30
N THR A 80 3.47 -5.13 -45.44
CA THR A 80 4.43 -4.10 -45.90
C THR A 80 3.85 -2.68 -45.90
N GLY A 81 4.61 -1.57 -45.79
CA GLY A 81 6.06 -1.41 -45.59
C GLY A 81 6.59 -0.02 -46.02
N ASP A 82 7.90 0.19 -45.76
CA ASP A 82 8.87 1.15 -46.38
C ASP A 82 8.79 2.70 -46.15
N ARG A 83 9.99 3.27 -45.93
CA ARG A 83 10.49 4.68 -45.96
C ARG A 83 10.09 5.70 -44.89
N GLY A 84 11.14 6.28 -44.29
CA GLY A 84 11.11 7.61 -43.67
C GLY A 84 12.30 7.86 -42.74
N GLU A 85 13.42 8.38 -43.25
CA GLU A 85 14.57 8.72 -42.40
C GLU A 85 14.32 9.96 -41.51
N ARG A 86 15.05 9.99 -40.39
CA ARG A 86 15.82 11.14 -39.87
C ARG A 86 15.13 12.28 -39.07
N LEU A 87 15.67 12.43 -37.84
CA LEU A 87 16.15 13.67 -37.15
C LEU A 87 15.33 14.31 -36.00
N PHE A 88 16.00 14.31 -34.83
CA PHE A 88 15.99 15.25 -33.69
C PHE A 88 14.77 15.45 -32.76
N GLN A 89 15.05 15.23 -31.47
CA GLN A 89 14.56 15.91 -30.25
C GLN A 89 13.06 15.74 -29.87
N GLY A 90 12.71 15.59 -28.59
CA GLY A 90 13.53 15.60 -27.38
C GLY A 90 12.78 15.12 -26.13
N ALA A 91 13.48 15.11 -24.99
CA ALA A 91 13.00 14.57 -23.72
C ALA A 91 11.69 15.22 -23.24
N GLY A 92 10.64 14.40 -23.09
CA GLY A 92 9.34 14.84 -22.53
C GLY A 92 8.47 13.66 -22.06
N LEU A 93 8.38 12.60 -22.85
CA LEU A 93 7.55 11.42 -22.53
C LEU A 93 8.14 10.52 -21.42
N GLU A 94 9.47 10.31 -21.38
CA GLU A 94 10.09 9.47 -20.33
C GLU A 94 9.99 10.08 -18.92
N ALA A 95 10.05 11.40 -18.81
CA ALA A 95 9.87 12.09 -17.53
C ALA A 95 8.42 11.97 -17.04
N ALA A 96 7.45 12.25 -17.91
CA ALA A 96 6.03 12.11 -17.59
C ALA A 96 5.67 10.65 -17.23
N ALA A 97 6.19 9.66 -17.95
CA ALA A 97 5.99 8.25 -17.65
C ALA A 97 6.61 7.82 -16.30
N LYS A 98 7.81 8.33 -15.96
CA LYS A 98 8.43 8.11 -14.64
C LYS A 98 7.59 8.70 -13.50
N THR A 99 7.09 9.92 -13.65
CA THR A 99 6.26 10.56 -12.63
C THR A 99 4.94 9.80 -12.44
N LEU A 100 4.23 9.48 -13.54
CA LEU A 100 2.97 8.72 -13.50
C LEU A 100 3.13 7.33 -12.88
N GLY A 101 4.23 6.61 -13.17
CA GLY A 101 4.52 5.33 -12.54
C GLY A 101 4.78 5.44 -11.04
N THR A 102 5.50 6.49 -10.61
CA THR A 102 5.82 6.73 -9.20
C THR A 102 4.58 7.14 -8.40
N GLU A 103 3.74 8.02 -8.96
CA GLU A 103 2.46 8.44 -8.35
C GLU A 103 1.47 7.28 -8.26
N ALA A 104 1.35 6.44 -9.30
CA ALA A 104 0.46 5.29 -9.30
C ALA A 104 0.89 4.22 -8.28
N ILE A 105 2.19 3.99 -8.10
CA ILE A 105 2.71 3.06 -7.08
C ILE A 105 2.53 3.63 -5.67
N ALA A 106 2.75 4.93 -5.47
CA ALA A 106 2.51 5.60 -4.18
C ALA A 106 1.05 5.52 -3.71
N GLN A 107 0.08 5.55 -4.63
CA GLN A 107 -1.36 5.39 -4.30
C GLN A 107 -1.70 3.99 -3.75
N LEU A 108 -0.93 2.94 -4.08
CA LEU A 108 -1.20 1.57 -3.65
C LEU A 108 -0.83 1.29 -2.17
N GLY A 109 -0.07 2.19 -1.54
CA GLY A 109 0.25 2.17 -0.10
C GLY A 109 -0.28 3.40 0.65
N ALA A 110 -1.13 4.20 0.02
CA ALA A 110 -1.67 5.42 0.63
C ALA A 110 -2.45 5.11 1.92
N ALA A 111 -2.22 5.91 2.97
CA ALA A 111 -3.06 5.91 4.15
C ALA A 111 -4.52 6.23 3.78
N PRO A 112 -5.52 5.64 4.44
CA PRO A 112 -6.91 6.02 4.27
C PRO A 112 -7.06 7.50 4.60
N TRP A 113 -7.51 8.31 3.64
CA TRP A 113 -7.70 9.74 3.88
C TRP A 113 -8.80 9.96 4.94
N PRO A 114 -8.62 10.85 5.93
CA PRO A 114 -7.55 11.85 6.06
C PRO A 114 -6.34 11.44 6.92
N SER A 115 -6.15 10.17 7.28
CA SER A 115 -5.03 9.73 8.13
C SER A 115 -3.66 9.97 7.49
N ILE A 116 -2.65 10.20 8.33
CA ILE A 116 -1.24 10.31 7.92
C ILE A 116 -0.61 8.92 7.84
N HIS A 117 0.26 8.72 6.85
CA HIS A 117 0.99 7.48 6.62
C HIS A 117 2.07 7.27 7.70
N PRO A 118 2.20 6.06 8.30
CA PRO A 118 3.11 5.84 9.42
C PRO A 118 4.57 6.27 9.17
N GLN A 119 5.12 6.01 7.98
CA GLN A 119 6.48 6.44 7.64
C GLN A 119 6.63 7.98 7.54
N ALA A 120 5.55 8.67 7.16
CA ALA A 120 5.55 10.13 7.11
C ALA A 120 5.40 10.75 8.51
N ALA A 121 4.82 10.01 9.46
CA ALA A 121 4.72 10.45 10.86
C ALA A 121 6.08 10.51 11.58
N GLU A 122 7.09 9.80 11.08
CA GLU A 122 8.48 9.91 11.55
C GLU A 122 9.18 11.19 11.05
N ALA A 123 8.69 11.79 9.96
CA ALA A 123 9.33 12.93 9.33
C ALA A 123 9.12 14.23 10.13
N ARG A 124 10.23 14.94 10.37
CA ARG A 124 10.28 16.24 11.03
C ARG A 124 10.28 17.34 9.99
N VAL A 125 9.17 17.48 9.26
CA VAL A 125 8.99 18.53 8.24
C VAL A 125 8.43 19.79 8.89
N PRO A 126 9.21 20.89 9.02
CA PRO A 126 8.67 22.19 9.43
C PRO A 126 7.78 22.79 8.33
N VAL A 127 6.61 23.28 8.74
CA VAL A 127 5.77 24.18 7.94
C VAL A 127 5.80 25.53 8.63
N LEU A 128 6.43 26.53 7.99
CA LEU A 128 6.60 27.86 8.55
C LEU A 128 5.40 28.74 8.19
N MET A 129 4.84 29.41 9.19
CA MET A 129 3.71 30.33 9.08
C MET A 129 4.20 31.78 9.26
N TYR A 130 4.04 32.55 8.20
CA TYR A 130 4.25 33.99 8.12
C TYR A 130 2.89 34.69 7.95
N HIS A 131 2.81 35.97 8.28
CA HIS A 131 1.64 36.79 7.97
C HIS A 131 2.07 37.83 6.92
N ASP A 132 2.32 39.08 7.29
CA ASP A 132 2.80 40.10 6.35
C ASP A 132 4.32 40.32 6.42
N VAL A 133 4.86 40.95 5.38
CA VAL A 133 6.23 41.40 5.30
C VAL A 133 6.23 42.84 4.79
N LEU A 134 6.64 43.80 5.63
CA LEU A 134 6.56 45.24 5.38
C LEU A 134 7.54 46.04 6.24
N GLU A 135 7.78 47.31 5.88
CA GLU A 135 8.71 48.19 6.60
C GLU A 135 8.02 49.52 6.99
N PRO A 136 7.93 49.87 8.29
CA PRO A 136 8.28 49.06 9.47
C PRO A 136 7.20 48.00 9.80
N PRO A 137 7.52 46.94 10.56
CA PRO A 137 6.53 45.99 11.05
C PRO A 137 5.53 46.66 12.00
N GLU A 138 4.24 46.30 11.89
CA GLU A 138 3.17 46.86 12.71
C GLU A 138 2.85 46.00 13.95
N VAL A 139 2.99 44.68 13.84
CA VAL A 139 2.76 43.70 14.92
C VAL A 139 3.92 42.72 15.07
N PHE A 140 3.99 42.02 16.21
CA PHE A 140 5.15 41.22 16.62
C PHE A 140 5.47 40.00 15.73
N PHE A 141 4.55 39.62 14.85
CA PHE A 141 4.69 38.49 13.91
C PHE A 141 4.89 38.93 12.45
N ASP A 142 4.85 40.23 12.17
CA ASP A 142 5.32 40.79 10.90
C ASP A 142 6.86 40.67 10.81
N LEU A 143 7.40 40.70 9.59
CA LEU A 143 8.84 40.84 9.33
C LEU A 143 9.13 42.04 8.43
N THR A 144 10.35 42.60 8.53
CA THR A 144 10.84 43.47 7.45
C THR A 144 11.19 42.63 6.22
N PRO A 145 11.23 43.24 5.02
CA PRO A 145 11.76 42.55 3.82
C PRO A 145 13.19 42.03 4.01
N ALA A 146 14.00 42.71 4.84
CA ALA A 146 15.37 42.30 5.15
C ALA A 146 15.41 41.07 6.10
N ASP A 147 14.53 41.01 7.10
CA ASP A 147 14.43 39.85 7.99
C ASP A 147 13.92 38.62 7.24
N PHE A 148 12.94 38.79 6.35
CA PHE A 148 12.45 37.69 5.51
C PHE A 148 13.52 37.23 4.49
N GLU A 149 14.28 38.15 3.88
CA GLU A 149 15.43 37.76 3.05
C GLU A 149 16.50 37.01 3.85
N ALA A 150 16.76 37.42 5.10
CA ALA A 150 17.66 36.68 5.99
C ALA A 150 17.11 35.28 6.36
N HIS A 151 15.79 35.12 6.51
CA HIS A 151 15.15 33.81 6.70
C HIS A 151 15.37 32.89 5.49
N LEU A 152 15.22 33.41 4.26
CA LEU A 152 15.52 32.65 3.03
C LEU A 152 17.00 32.24 2.95
N GLN A 153 17.92 33.14 3.32
CA GLN A 153 19.35 32.83 3.41
C GLN A 153 19.63 31.74 4.44
N ILE A 154 19.07 31.84 5.66
CA ILE A 154 19.20 30.81 6.71
C ILE A 154 18.71 29.45 6.23
N ILE A 155 17.58 29.38 5.53
CA ILE A 155 17.03 28.15 4.96
C ILE A 155 18.03 27.53 3.96
N LEU A 156 18.48 28.31 2.98
CA LEU A 156 19.33 27.81 1.89
C LEU A 156 20.76 27.48 2.34
N ASP A 157 21.38 28.36 3.14
CA ASP A 157 22.78 28.20 3.59
C ASP A 157 22.95 27.01 4.55
N ASN A 158 21.89 26.59 5.25
CA ASN A 158 21.90 25.41 6.12
C ASN A 158 21.38 24.13 5.41
N GLY A 159 21.14 24.21 4.10
CA GLY A 159 20.76 23.08 3.26
C GLY A 159 19.34 22.58 3.47
N LEU A 160 18.41 23.43 3.93
CA LEU A 160 16.99 23.10 3.90
C LEU A 160 16.47 23.23 2.46
N THR A 161 15.62 22.30 2.05
CA THR A 161 15.00 22.30 0.72
C THR A 161 13.55 22.76 0.81
N PRO A 162 13.20 23.95 0.31
CA PRO A 162 11.81 24.36 0.19
C PRO A 162 11.00 23.43 -0.73
N ILE A 163 9.81 23.02 -0.28
CA ILE A 163 8.90 22.12 -1.01
C ILE A 163 7.53 22.76 -1.24
N SER A 164 6.78 22.22 -2.20
CA SER A 164 5.37 22.60 -2.43
C SER A 164 4.41 21.88 -1.46
N PRO A 165 3.19 22.40 -1.24
CA PRO A 165 2.19 21.73 -0.43
C PRO A 165 1.69 20.42 -1.10
N ASP A 166 1.72 20.33 -2.43
CA ASP A 166 1.47 19.10 -3.19
C ASP A 166 2.47 17.99 -2.76
N GLN A 167 3.77 18.30 -2.69
CA GLN A 167 4.81 17.35 -2.24
C GLN A 167 4.62 16.95 -0.77
N LEU A 168 4.32 17.90 0.11
CA LEU A 168 4.06 17.61 1.53
C LEU A 168 2.84 16.68 1.70
N VAL A 169 1.71 17.01 1.07
CA VAL A 169 0.48 16.23 1.20
C VAL A 169 0.61 14.86 0.55
N GLN A 170 1.37 14.72 -0.55
CA GLN A 170 1.74 13.43 -1.10
C GLN A 170 2.56 12.60 -0.10
N HIS A 171 3.63 13.18 0.47
CA HIS A 171 4.43 12.52 1.51
C HIS A 171 3.58 12.07 2.70
N LEU A 172 2.82 12.98 3.30
CA LEU A 172 1.96 12.68 4.45
C LEU A 172 0.91 11.61 4.15
N ARG A 173 0.38 11.54 2.91
CA ARG A 173 -0.61 10.55 2.51
C ARG A 173 -0.01 9.19 2.14
N THR A 174 1.18 9.13 1.56
CA THR A 174 1.71 7.89 0.93
C THR A 174 3.09 7.45 1.41
N GLY A 175 3.73 8.18 2.31
CA GLY A 175 5.14 7.96 2.66
C GLY A 175 6.11 8.26 1.52
N ALA A 176 5.68 8.90 0.43
CA ALA A 176 6.57 9.25 -0.68
C ALA A 176 7.69 10.16 -0.16
N PRO A 177 8.97 9.88 -0.45
CA PRO A 177 10.07 10.61 0.17
C PRO A 177 10.11 12.06 -0.28
N LEU A 178 10.52 12.92 0.65
CA LEU A 178 10.83 14.31 0.39
C LEU A 178 12.33 14.49 0.08
N PRO A 179 12.73 15.64 -0.50
CA PRO A 179 14.13 16.06 -0.56
C PRO A 179 14.79 16.14 0.83
N GLU A 180 16.12 16.24 0.89
CA GLU A 180 16.83 16.41 2.16
C GLU A 180 16.41 17.71 2.88
N LYS A 181 16.27 17.63 4.21
CA LYS A 181 15.82 18.71 5.10
C LYS A 181 14.65 19.55 4.52
N PRO A 182 13.48 18.95 4.24
CA PRO A 182 12.39 19.66 3.58
C PRO A 182 11.77 20.73 4.49
N VAL A 183 11.31 21.84 3.91
CA VAL A 183 10.56 22.89 4.60
C VAL A 183 9.44 23.42 3.71
N LEU A 184 8.25 23.64 4.25
CA LEU A 184 7.17 24.33 3.55
C LEU A 184 7.05 25.75 4.09
N ILE A 185 7.00 26.75 3.20
CA ILE A 185 6.82 28.16 3.56
C ILE A 185 5.36 28.55 3.25
N THR A 186 4.67 29.12 4.24
CA THR A 186 3.26 29.51 4.14
C THR A 186 3.03 30.93 4.64
N PHE A 187 2.13 31.65 3.97
CA PHE A 187 1.70 33.00 4.32
C PHE A 187 0.18 33.03 4.47
N ASP A 188 -0.32 33.61 5.55
CA ASP A 188 -1.76 33.77 5.80
C ASP A 188 -2.25 35.19 5.44
N ASP A 189 -3.57 35.37 5.46
CA ASP A 189 -4.35 36.60 5.20
C ASP A 189 -4.35 37.19 3.77
N GLY A 190 -3.23 37.20 3.05
CA GLY A 190 -3.15 37.80 1.70
C GLY A 190 -2.91 39.32 1.70
N TYR A 191 -1.98 39.80 2.52
CA TYR A 191 -1.56 41.21 2.56
C TYR A 191 -0.78 41.64 1.31
N VAL A 192 -0.79 42.93 0.98
CA VAL A 192 -0.10 43.46 -0.23
C VAL A 192 1.43 43.25 -0.19
N GLY A 193 2.04 43.18 1.00
CA GLY A 193 3.47 42.86 1.17
C GLY A 193 3.87 41.49 0.61
N HIS A 194 2.91 40.56 0.47
CA HIS A 194 3.13 39.29 -0.23
C HIS A 194 3.55 39.49 -1.69
N TYR A 195 2.98 40.49 -2.38
CA TYR A 195 3.31 40.81 -3.77
C TYR A 195 4.48 41.78 -3.88
N GLU A 196 4.55 42.79 -3.00
CA GLU A 196 5.56 43.85 -3.10
C GLU A 196 6.93 43.45 -2.56
N HIS A 197 6.99 42.53 -1.59
CA HIS A 197 8.21 42.17 -0.87
C HIS A 197 8.53 40.68 -0.92
N VAL A 198 7.56 39.80 -0.63
CA VAL A 198 7.80 38.34 -0.60
C VAL A 198 8.02 37.79 -2.01
N TYR A 199 7.08 38.00 -2.93
CA TYR A 199 7.10 37.40 -4.26
C TYR A 199 8.40 37.69 -5.07
N PRO A 200 8.95 38.92 -5.11
CA PRO A 200 10.24 39.19 -5.75
C PRO A 200 11.41 38.43 -5.11
N LEU A 201 11.38 38.19 -3.80
CA LEU A 201 12.39 37.40 -3.09
C LEU A 201 12.26 35.90 -3.40
N LEU A 202 11.04 35.36 -3.44
CA LEU A 202 10.79 33.99 -3.88
C LEU A 202 11.34 33.75 -5.30
N GLN A 203 11.10 34.69 -6.22
CA GLN A 203 11.66 34.63 -7.58
C GLN A 203 13.19 34.76 -7.60
N LYS A 204 13.77 35.68 -6.81
CA LYS A 204 15.23 35.86 -6.69
C LYS A 204 15.95 34.60 -6.21
N TYR A 205 15.35 33.89 -5.24
CA TYR A 205 15.93 32.72 -4.60
C TYR A 205 15.41 31.37 -5.17
N GLN A 206 14.45 31.40 -6.09
CA GLN A 206 13.78 30.22 -6.67
C GLN A 206 13.14 29.32 -5.60
N VAL A 207 12.46 29.94 -4.64
CA VAL A 207 11.87 29.28 -3.46
C VAL A 207 10.35 29.18 -3.62
N PRO A 208 9.74 27.98 -3.60
CA PRO A 208 8.29 27.83 -3.56
C PRO A 208 7.67 28.27 -2.23
N ALA A 209 6.45 28.82 -2.27
CA ALA A 209 5.64 29.15 -1.10
C ALA A 209 4.13 29.00 -1.35
N THR A 210 3.38 28.87 -0.26
CA THR A 210 1.90 28.81 -0.26
C THR A 210 1.30 30.06 0.36
N PHE A 211 0.24 30.61 -0.23
CA PHE A 211 -0.47 31.78 0.27
C PHE A 211 -1.94 31.41 0.54
N PHE A 212 -2.33 31.41 1.81
CA PHE A 212 -3.70 31.18 2.25
C PHE A 212 -4.46 32.50 2.25
N VAL A 213 -5.33 32.68 1.25
CA VAL A 213 -6.03 33.94 0.97
C VAL A 213 -7.52 33.81 1.30
N PHE A 214 -8.11 34.83 1.92
CA PHE A 214 -9.56 34.91 2.12
C PHE A 214 -10.20 35.94 1.17
N PRO A 215 -11.02 35.50 0.19
CA PRO A 215 -11.46 36.37 -0.90
C PRO A 215 -12.46 37.45 -0.47
N GLY A 216 -12.95 37.45 0.77
CA GLY A 216 -13.80 38.52 1.31
C GLY A 216 -13.08 39.86 1.47
N LYS A 217 -11.74 39.91 1.35
CA LYS A 217 -10.95 41.12 1.56
C LYS A 217 -10.03 41.57 0.42
N VAL A 218 -9.73 40.69 -0.53
CA VAL A 218 -9.04 41.00 -1.80
C VAL A 218 -9.63 42.24 -2.49
N ASP A 219 -8.78 43.09 -3.07
CA ASP A 219 -9.10 44.46 -3.53
C ASP A 219 -9.57 45.42 -2.40
N GLY A 220 -9.14 45.18 -1.16
CA GLY A 220 -9.52 45.99 0.01
C GLY A 220 -8.52 45.94 1.16
N ASP A 221 -8.98 46.23 2.38
CA ASP A 221 -8.12 46.37 3.56
C ASP A 221 -8.53 45.47 4.74
N VAL A 222 -7.53 44.96 5.46
CA VAL A 222 -7.63 44.18 6.71
C VAL A 222 -6.92 44.96 7.82
N ALA A 223 -7.62 45.24 8.92
CA ALA A 223 -7.10 46.03 10.06
C ALA A 223 -6.48 47.42 9.71
N GLY A 224 -6.73 47.96 8.50
CA GLY A 224 -6.14 49.21 8.00
C GLY A 224 -4.96 49.02 7.05
N ARG A 225 -4.57 47.77 6.77
CA ARG A 225 -3.50 47.36 5.86
C ARG A 225 -4.10 46.85 4.56
N SER A 226 -3.57 47.26 3.42
CA SER A 226 -4.09 46.84 2.12
C SER A 226 -3.74 45.38 1.82
N THR A 227 -4.66 44.71 1.16
CA THR A 227 -4.54 43.31 0.72
C THR A 227 -4.16 43.22 -0.75
N LEU A 228 -3.84 42.00 -1.19
CA LEU A 228 -3.60 41.70 -2.59
C LEU A 228 -4.80 42.09 -3.46
N THR A 229 -4.53 42.55 -4.68
CA THR A 229 -5.55 42.71 -5.72
C THR A 229 -5.78 41.42 -6.49
N TRP A 230 -6.92 41.30 -7.18
CA TRP A 230 -7.15 40.14 -8.05
C TRP A 230 -6.12 40.04 -9.18
N ASP A 231 -5.62 41.15 -9.70
CA ASP A 231 -4.59 41.16 -10.75
C ASP A 231 -3.22 40.72 -10.20
N GLN A 232 -2.88 41.10 -8.96
CA GLN A 232 -1.69 40.60 -8.26
C GLN A 232 -1.80 39.09 -7.99
N LEU A 233 -2.94 38.62 -7.50
CA LEU A 233 -3.19 37.18 -7.28
C LEU A 233 -3.13 36.38 -8.59
N LYS A 234 -3.71 36.88 -9.69
CA LYS A 234 -3.62 36.25 -11.02
C LYS A 234 -2.18 36.19 -11.53
N THR A 235 -1.39 37.23 -11.25
CA THR A 235 0.04 37.26 -11.61
C THR A 235 0.84 36.24 -10.79
N MET A 236 0.62 36.18 -9.47
CA MET A 236 1.28 35.22 -8.58
C MET A 236 0.87 33.77 -8.89
N ALA A 237 -0.42 33.49 -9.06
CA ALA A 237 -0.95 32.15 -9.33
C ALA A 237 -0.51 31.54 -10.68
N ALA A 238 0.03 32.36 -11.59
CA ALA A 238 0.62 31.90 -12.84
C ALA A 238 2.10 31.47 -12.72
N ASP A 239 2.76 31.78 -11.59
CA ASP A 239 4.15 31.42 -11.32
C ASP A 239 4.23 30.04 -10.65
N PRO A 240 5.01 29.06 -11.17
CA PRO A 240 5.12 27.73 -10.58
C PRO A 240 5.74 27.70 -9.17
N LEU A 241 6.33 28.79 -8.69
CA LEU A 241 6.79 28.92 -7.30
C LEU A 241 5.64 29.19 -6.31
N VAL A 242 4.46 29.61 -6.80
CA VAL A 242 3.35 30.03 -5.93
C VAL A 242 2.23 29.00 -5.93
N THR A 243 1.79 28.61 -4.73
CA THR A 243 0.48 27.97 -4.54
C THR A 243 -0.48 28.92 -3.85
N ILE A 244 -1.60 29.27 -4.49
CA ILE A 244 -2.70 29.95 -3.81
C ILE A 244 -3.63 28.90 -3.17
N ALA A 245 -4.02 29.14 -1.92
CA ALA A 245 -4.86 28.30 -1.11
C ALA A 245 -5.91 29.16 -0.36
N SER A 246 -6.87 28.51 0.31
CA SER A 246 -8.06 29.17 0.85
C SER A 246 -7.98 29.39 2.36
N HIS A 247 -8.48 30.53 2.85
CA HIS A 247 -8.43 30.88 4.28
C HIS A 247 -9.79 31.34 4.85
N SER A 248 -10.86 30.59 4.55
CA SER A 248 -12.28 31.01 4.69
C SER A 248 -12.68 32.19 3.77
N VAL A 249 -13.90 32.71 3.87
CA VAL A 249 -14.38 33.89 3.12
C VAL A 249 -14.06 35.17 3.89
N THR A 250 -14.42 35.24 5.17
CA THR A 250 -14.40 36.49 5.96
C THR A 250 -13.35 36.54 7.06
N HIS A 251 -12.57 35.46 7.23
CA HIS A 251 -11.67 35.23 8.36
C HIS A 251 -12.39 35.31 9.74
N PRO A 252 -13.36 34.39 10.03
CA PRO A 252 -13.97 34.28 11.35
C PRO A 252 -12.95 33.94 12.43
N ALA A 253 -13.05 34.56 13.61
CA ALA A 253 -12.10 34.33 14.71
C ALA A 253 -12.17 32.94 15.35
N ASP A 254 -13.23 32.16 15.12
CA ASP A 254 -13.33 30.75 15.50
C ASP A 254 -14.47 30.08 14.69
N LEU A 255 -14.12 29.23 13.72
CA LEU A 255 -15.08 28.51 12.87
C LEU A 255 -16.02 27.60 13.66
N ARG A 256 -15.62 27.11 14.83
CA ARG A 256 -16.44 26.23 15.68
C ARG A 256 -17.67 26.93 16.24
N THR A 257 -17.63 28.26 16.33
CA THR A 257 -18.73 29.09 16.87
C THR A 257 -19.84 29.37 15.86
N LEU A 258 -19.60 29.09 14.57
CA LEU A 258 -20.54 29.37 13.49
C LEU A 258 -21.67 28.35 13.41
N SER A 259 -22.83 28.77 12.89
CA SER A 259 -23.88 27.84 12.47
C SER A 259 -23.40 26.92 11.35
N ASP A 260 -24.11 25.82 11.08
CA ASP A 260 -23.74 24.91 9.98
C ASP A 260 -23.84 25.59 8.60
N ASP A 261 -24.82 26.48 8.40
CA ASP A 261 -24.98 27.25 7.16
C ASP A 261 -23.85 28.28 6.97
N ASP A 262 -23.49 29.01 8.03
CA ASP A 262 -22.38 29.99 8.00
C ASP A 262 -21.04 29.30 7.80
N LEU A 263 -20.79 28.17 8.49
CA LEU A 263 -19.60 27.35 8.32
C LEU A 263 -19.50 26.81 6.89
N ALA A 264 -20.59 26.26 6.34
CA ALA A 264 -20.64 25.76 4.98
C ALA A 264 -20.38 26.87 3.95
N TYR A 265 -20.90 28.08 4.17
CA TYR A 265 -20.60 29.26 3.37
C TYR A 265 -19.11 29.61 3.41
N GLU A 266 -18.53 29.75 4.60
CA GLU A 266 -17.12 30.12 4.79
C GLU A 266 -16.13 29.17 4.11
N VAL A 267 -16.39 27.85 4.11
CA VAL A 267 -15.52 26.87 3.45
C VAL A 267 -15.84 26.68 1.96
N THR A 268 -17.10 26.77 1.53
CA THR A 268 -17.48 26.45 0.14
C THR A 268 -17.37 27.66 -0.78
N GLU A 269 -17.80 28.85 -0.33
CA GLU A 269 -17.78 30.05 -1.16
C GLU A 269 -16.36 30.62 -1.31
N SER A 270 -15.49 30.42 -0.32
CA SER A 270 -14.07 30.82 -0.42
C SER A 270 -13.35 30.05 -1.52
N LYS A 271 -13.49 28.72 -1.52
CA LYS A 271 -13.08 27.84 -2.62
C LYS A 271 -13.62 28.35 -3.97
N ARG A 272 -14.95 28.46 -4.08
CA ARG A 272 -15.64 28.78 -5.34
C ARG A 272 -15.21 30.13 -5.92
N ARG A 273 -15.02 31.15 -5.08
CA ARG A 273 -14.59 32.48 -5.52
C ARG A 273 -13.15 32.49 -6.02
N LEU A 274 -12.21 31.89 -5.27
CA LEU A 274 -10.81 31.78 -5.67
C LEU A 274 -10.66 30.95 -6.96
N GLU A 275 -11.32 29.80 -7.07
CA GLU A 275 -11.30 28.97 -8.29
C GLU A 275 -11.89 29.71 -9.50
N SER A 276 -12.98 30.47 -9.30
CA SER A 276 -13.65 31.24 -10.37
C SER A 276 -12.84 32.42 -10.88
N GLU A 277 -12.05 33.08 -10.03
CA GLU A 277 -11.22 34.24 -10.42
C GLU A 277 -9.84 33.82 -10.95
N LEU A 278 -9.24 32.78 -10.38
CA LEU A 278 -7.86 32.37 -10.70
C LEU A 278 -7.78 31.23 -11.73
N GLY A 279 -8.88 30.49 -11.95
CA GLY A 279 -8.91 29.38 -12.90
C GLY A 279 -8.11 28.14 -12.50
N VAL A 280 -7.62 28.08 -11.25
CA VAL A 280 -6.84 26.98 -10.69
C VAL A 280 -7.56 26.36 -9.48
N PRO A 281 -7.47 25.03 -9.25
CA PRO A 281 -8.21 24.34 -8.19
C PRO A 281 -7.67 24.67 -6.79
N MET A 282 -8.56 25.04 -5.87
CA MET A 282 -8.22 25.34 -4.47
C MET A 282 -8.17 24.05 -3.67
N ARG A 283 -6.99 23.41 -3.66
CA ARG A 283 -6.78 22.11 -3.01
C ARG A 283 -6.63 22.18 -1.49
N TYR A 284 -6.17 23.32 -0.96
CA TYR A 284 -5.76 23.45 0.44
C TYR A 284 -6.53 24.55 1.18
N PHE A 285 -6.75 24.31 2.47
CA PHE A 285 -7.39 25.23 3.39
C PHE A 285 -6.44 25.54 4.57
N SER A 286 -6.54 26.73 5.16
CA SER A 286 -5.97 27.02 6.48
C SER A 286 -7.10 27.50 7.39
N TYR A 287 -7.19 26.97 8.61
CA TYR A 287 -8.18 27.43 9.59
C TYR A 287 -7.79 28.82 10.12
N PRO A 288 -8.64 29.85 9.97
CA PRO A 288 -8.44 31.14 10.63
C PRO A 288 -8.14 30.94 12.12
N THR A 289 -7.03 31.48 12.60
CA THR A 289 -6.50 31.33 13.99
C THR A 289 -6.23 29.88 14.47
N GLY A 290 -6.31 28.87 13.59
CA GLY A 290 -6.06 27.45 13.93
C GLY A 290 -7.20 26.72 14.66
N TYR A 291 -8.30 27.39 15.00
CA TYR A 291 -9.40 26.74 15.73
C TYR A 291 -10.29 25.88 14.82
N TYR A 292 -10.30 24.57 15.09
CA TYR A 292 -11.16 23.59 14.43
C TYR A 292 -11.64 22.50 15.42
N ASP A 293 -12.63 21.73 14.98
CA ASP A 293 -13.11 20.49 15.61
C ASP A 293 -13.52 19.50 14.49
N GLU A 294 -14.04 18.33 14.86
CA GLU A 294 -14.51 17.31 13.89
C GLU A 294 -15.58 17.86 12.92
N ARG A 295 -16.49 18.75 13.39
CA ARG A 295 -17.53 19.36 12.56
C ARG A 295 -16.92 20.31 11.53
N VAL A 296 -15.98 21.16 11.95
CA VAL A 296 -15.25 22.09 11.07
C VAL A 296 -14.39 21.33 10.06
N ALA A 297 -13.66 20.30 10.49
CA ALA A 297 -12.87 19.44 9.61
C ALA A 297 -13.76 18.71 8.59
N GLN A 298 -14.93 18.21 8.99
CA GLN A 298 -15.89 17.56 8.08
C GLN A 298 -16.52 18.55 7.09
N ALA A 299 -16.73 19.81 7.47
CA ALA A 299 -17.18 20.85 6.54
C ALA A 299 -16.12 21.13 5.46
N VAL A 300 -14.85 21.26 5.84
CA VAL A 300 -13.71 21.41 4.92
C VAL A 300 -13.56 20.17 4.02
N ALA A 301 -13.71 18.97 4.57
CA ALA A 301 -13.77 17.71 3.80
C ALA A 301 -14.88 17.74 2.74
N ASN A 302 -16.10 18.11 3.13
CA ASN A 302 -17.27 18.14 2.25
C ASN A 302 -17.16 19.21 1.15
N ALA A 303 -16.44 20.30 1.39
CA ALA A 303 -16.09 21.30 0.38
C ALA A 303 -15.01 20.83 -0.61
N GLY A 304 -14.47 19.61 -0.45
CA GLY A 304 -13.54 19.00 -1.40
C GLY A 304 -12.13 19.57 -1.34
N TYR A 305 -11.66 20.00 -0.16
CA TYR A 305 -10.24 20.25 0.08
C TYR A 305 -9.51 18.92 0.34
N LEU A 306 -8.26 18.81 -0.13
CA LEU A 306 -7.43 17.61 0.01
C LEU A 306 -6.69 17.55 1.35
N ALA A 307 -6.36 18.72 1.90
CA ALA A 307 -5.74 18.88 3.20
C ALA A 307 -6.05 20.26 3.79
N ALA A 308 -5.93 20.39 5.10
CA ALA A 308 -6.13 21.63 5.83
C ALA A 308 -5.03 21.85 6.88
N PHE A 309 -4.63 23.09 7.05
CA PHE A 309 -3.54 23.51 7.93
C PHE A 309 -4.07 24.23 9.17
N THR A 310 -3.41 24.00 10.30
CA THR A 310 -3.77 24.54 11.60
C THR A 310 -2.58 25.27 12.25
N MET A 311 -2.75 25.72 13.49
CA MET A 311 -1.69 26.24 14.35
C MET A 311 -2.03 25.97 15.82
N ARG A 312 -1.02 25.97 16.69
CA ARG A 312 -1.19 25.92 18.15
C ARG A 312 -0.46 27.10 18.78
N GLU A 313 -1.00 27.62 19.87
CA GLU A 313 -0.31 28.64 20.68
C GLU A 313 0.93 28.10 21.40
N GLN A 314 0.99 26.78 21.65
CA GLN A 314 2.04 26.10 22.41
C GLN A 314 2.22 24.66 21.92
N ASN A 315 3.44 24.11 22.05
CA ASN A 315 3.82 22.79 21.53
C ASN A 315 3.45 22.62 20.04
N GLU A 316 3.92 23.56 19.22
CA GLU A 316 3.95 23.44 17.76
C GLU A 316 4.62 22.12 17.35
N GLN A 317 4.13 21.48 16.28
CA GLN A 317 4.58 20.14 15.87
C GLN A 317 4.94 20.10 14.38
N PHE A 318 5.78 19.13 14.02
CA PHE A 318 6.10 18.84 12.63
C PHE A 318 4.89 18.27 11.89
N ALA A 319 4.83 18.49 10.58
CA ALA A 319 3.69 18.06 9.76
C ALA A 319 3.38 16.55 9.88
N GLY A 320 4.40 15.69 10.05
CA GLY A 320 4.22 14.25 10.28
C GLY A 320 3.50 13.90 11.58
N ALA A 321 3.69 14.70 12.64
CA ALA A 321 3.07 14.48 13.95
C ALA A 321 1.63 15.02 14.06
N SER A 322 1.11 15.62 12.99
CA SER A 322 -0.26 16.15 12.93
C SER A 322 -1.30 15.04 13.11
N GLU A 323 -2.48 15.38 13.62
CA GLU A 323 -3.56 14.42 13.85
C GLU A 323 -4.10 13.80 12.54
N SER A 324 -4.18 14.61 11.49
CA SER A 324 -4.62 14.18 10.15
C SER A 324 -4.17 15.15 9.06
N LEU A 325 -4.37 14.78 7.80
CA LEU A 325 -4.27 15.67 6.64
C LEU A 325 -5.24 16.86 6.71
N LEU A 326 -6.31 16.78 7.52
CA LEU A 326 -7.23 17.89 7.78
C LEU A 326 -6.78 18.76 8.98
N ALA A 327 -5.57 18.57 9.50
CA ALA A 327 -5.07 19.30 10.66
C ALA A 327 -3.53 19.44 10.65
N ILE A 328 -2.94 19.74 9.49
CA ILE A 328 -1.48 19.83 9.32
C ILE A 328 -0.92 20.96 10.19
N GLU A 329 -0.09 20.60 11.15
CA GLU A 329 0.52 21.51 12.13
C GLU A 329 1.56 22.45 11.48
N ARG A 330 1.68 23.65 12.04
CA ARG A 330 2.59 24.70 11.58
C ARG A 330 3.34 25.33 12.75
N PHE A 331 4.50 25.90 12.44
CA PHE A 331 5.32 26.71 13.34
C PHE A 331 5.26 28.17 12.92
N GLY A 332 5.11 29.09 13.87
CA GLY A 332 5.34 30.52 13.64
C GLY A 332 6.78 30.78 13.18
N GLN A 333 6.95 31.75 12.28
CA GLN A 333 8.25 32.06 11.65
C GLN A 333 9.43 32.26 12.63
N SER A 334 9.15 32.72 13.86
CA SER A 334 10.15 32.91 14.92
C SER A 334 10.85 31.61 15.36
N SER A 335 10.25 30.44 15.08
CA SER A 335 10.80 29.12 15.40
C SER A 335 11.87 28.66 14.39
N LEU A 336 12.08 29.36 13.25
CA LEU A 336 13.02 28.94 12.19
C LEU A 336 14.39 28.50 12.72
N ALA A 337 15.02 29.31 13.59
CA ALA A 337 16.38 29.06 14.06
C ALA A 337 16.54 27.75 14.86
N SER A 338 15.49 27.27 15.55
CA SER A 338 15.52 25.98 16.25
C SER A 338 15.19 24.80 15.34
N LEU A 339 14.47 25.04 14.24
CA LEU A 339 14.02 24.02 13.29
C LEU A 339 15.13 23.59 12.31
N VAL A 340 16.06 24.47 11.97
CA VAL A 340 17.16 24.23 10.99
C VAL A 340 18.00 22.97 11.29
N GLU A 341 18.27 22.69 12.56
CA GLU A 341 19.08 21.54 13.00
C GLU A 341 18.29 20.22 13.09
N VAL A 342 16.97 20.30 13.16
CA VAL A 342 16.08 19.13 13.40
C VAL A 342 15.20 18.78 12.20
N ALA A 343 15.11 19.65 11.20
CA ALA A 343 14.38 19.43 9.96
C ALA A 343 14.89 18.16 9.24
N TRP A 344 13.99 17.22 8.97
CA TRP A 344 14.34 15.90 8.45
C TRP A 344 13.16 15.27 7.71
N GLY A 345 13.35 14.89 6.45
CA GLY A 345 12.27 14.36 5.57
C GLY A 345 11.85 12.93 5.83
N GLY A 346 12.09 12.41 7.04
CA GLY A 346 12.05 10.98 7.37
C GLY A 346 13.33 10.27 6.95
N ALA A 347 13.42 8.98 7.26
CA ALA A 347 14.44 8.13 6.62
C ALA A 347 14.21 8.22 5.11
N PRO A 348 15.26 8.26 4.26
CA PRO A 348 15.07 8.28 2.82
C PRO A 348 14.33 7.00 2.44
N ALA A 349 13.01 7.12 2.24
CA ALA A 349 12.18 6.03 1.79
C ALA A 349 12.85 5.54 0.50
N ALA A 350 13.17 4.26 0.49
CA ALA A 350 13.91 3.58 -0.54
C ALA A 350 13.33 3.94 -1.92
N SER A 351 13.77 5.01 -2.61
CA SER A 351 13.13 5.50 -3.85
C SER A 351 14.12 5.61 -4.99
N ALA A 352 15.36 6.01 -4.70
CA ALA A 352 16.50 5.50 -5.46
C ALA A 352 16.45 3.97 -5.53
N ALA A 353 16.08 3.33 -4.41
CA ALA A 353 15.78 1.89 -4.37
C ALA A 353 14.43 1.54 -5.04
N LEU A 354 13.25 2.01 -4.64
CA LEU A 354 11.96 1.61 -5.26
C LEU A 354 11.91 1.85 -6.77
N VAL A 355 12.53 2.91 -7.30
CA VAL A 355 12.67 3.09 -8.75
C VAL A 355 13.70 2.12 -9.34
N ALA A 356 14.83 1.83 -8.68
CA ALA A 356 15.76 0.78 -9.11
C ALA A 356 15.25 -0.66 -8.88
N VAL A 357 14.19 -0.84 -8.09
CA VAL A 357 13.68 -2.13 -7.59
C VAL A 357 12.37 -2.51 -8.28
N ALA A 358 11.51 -1.54 -8.61
CA ALA A 358 10.45 -1.73 -9.60
C ALA A 358 11.02 -1.91 -11.02
N ASN A 359 12.20 -1.35 -11.30
CA ASN A 359 12.95 -1.55 -12.54
C ASN A 359 14.15 -2.50 -12.40
N SER A 360 14.30 -3.27 -11.31
CA SER A 360 15.34 -4.30 -11.28
C SER A 360 14.94 -5.45 -12.20
N GLU A 361 15.73 -5.65 -13.24
CA GLU A 361 15.63 -6.82 -14.11
C GLU A 361 15.72 -8.10 -13.27
N PHE A 362 14.92 -9.10 -13.60
CA PHE A 362 14.90 -10.36 -12.87
C PHE A 362 16.21 -11.12 -13.08
N ASN A 363 16.94 -11.39 -11.99
CA ASN A 363 18.24 -12.04 -12.02
C ASN A 363 18.11 -13.53 -11.66
N PHE A 364 17.58 -14.31 -12.61
CA PHE A 364 17.50 -15.77 -12.51
C PHE A 364 18.82 -16.49 -12.84
N THR A 365 19.85 -15.73 -13.22
CA THR A 365 21.20 -16.23 -13.54
C THR A 365 22.18 -16.10 -12.36
N ALA A 366 21.73 -15.57 -11.23
CA ALA A 366 22.47 -15.63 -9.98
C ALA A 366 22.64 -17.09 -9.52
N PRO A 367 23.82 -17.50 -8.99
CA PRO A 367 23.97 -18.78 -8.30
C PRO A 367 22.96 -18.91 -7.16
N VAL A 368 22.57 -20.15 -6.83
CA VAL A 368 21.75 -20.41 -5.65
C VAL A 368 22.66 -20.37 -4.42
N ASP A 369 22.34 -19.52 -3.44
CA ASP A 369 23.09 -19.34 -2.18
C ASP A 369 22.15 -19.47 -0.98
N VAL A 370 22.68 -19.88 0.18
CA VAL A 370 21.92 -20.02 1.43
C VAL A 370 22.54 -19.17 2.53
N GLN A 371 21.71 -18.34 3.17
CA GLN A 371 22.12 -17.45 4.24
C GLN A 371 21.23 -17.66 5.45
N LYS A 372 21.85 -17.52 6.63
CA LYS A 372 21.14 -17.42 7.90
C LYS A 372 21.32 -16.00 8.42
N LEU A 373 20.20 -15.33 8.72
CA LEU A 373 20.18 -14.01 9.31
C LEU A 373 19.66 -14.09 10.74
N ASP A 374 20.40 -13.45 11.65
CA ASP A 374 20.02 -13.25 13.04
C ASP A 374 19.84 -11.73 13.25
N LEU A 375 18.59 -11.28 13.39
CA LEU A 375 18.21 -9.88 13.60
C LEU A 375 17.69 -9.71 15.02
N GLU A 376 18.47 -9.06 15.89
CA GLU A 376 18.22 -8.94 17.33
C GLU A 376 17.96 -10.30 18.02
N ASN A 377 16.68 -10.62 18.28
CA ASN A 377 16.22 -11.86 18.90
C ASN A 377 15.48 -12.79 17.91
N GLN A 378 15.48 -12.45 16.63
CA GLN A 378 14.85 -13.21 15.55
C GLN A 378 15.90 -13.93 14.71
N SER A 379 15.59 -15.14 14.26
CA SER A 379 16.48 -15.95 13.44
C SER A 379 15.71 -16.54 12.27
N PHE A 380 16.24 -16.44 11.06
CA PHE A 380 15.62 -16.97 9.85
C PHE A 380 16.67 -17.36 8.80
N SER A 381 16.29 -18.27 7.91
CA SER A 381 17.11 -18.66 6.77
C SER A 381 16.43 -18.30 5.46
N LEU A 382 17.24 -17.92 4.49
CA LEU A 382 16.83 -17.56 3.14
C LEU A 382 17.76 -18.25 2.13
N ILE A 383 17.18 -18.73 1.05
CA ILE A 383 17.89 -19.26 -0.12
C ILE A 383 17.58 -18.32 -1.27
N THR A 384 18.61 -17.78 -1.93
CA THR A 384 18.51 -16.74 -2.96
C THR A 384 19.01 -17.23 -4.31
N GLY A 385 18.53 -16.63 -5.40
CA GLY A 385 19.05 -16.84 -6.76
C GLY A 385 18.45 -18.05 -7.49
N GLY A 386 19.07 -18.40 -8.62
CA GLY A 386 18.57 -19.44 -9.54
C GLY A 386 17.29 -19.06 -10.29
N GLN A 387 16.77 -20.01 -11.07
CA GLN A 387 15.48 -19.92 -11.75
C GLN A 387 14.37 -20.47 -10.84
N PRO A 388 13.27 -19.73 -10.60
CA PRO A 388 12.19 -20.21 -9.75
C PRO A 388 11.27 -21.18 -10.50
N VAL A 389 10.88 -22.26 -9.82
CA VAL A 389 10.04 -23.33 -10.36
C VAL A 389 9.04 -23.78 -9.29
N THR A 390 7.89 -24.34 -9.69
CA THR A 390 6.99 -25.04 -8.75
C THR A 390 6.94 -26.53 -9.07
N ILE A 391 6.65 -27.35 -8.07
CA ILE A 391 6.21 -28.75 -8.26
C ILE A 391 4.91 -28.95 -7.49
N HIS A 392 3.89 -29.46 -8.16
CA HIS A 392 2.64 -29.94 -7.56
C HIS A 392 2.64 -31.48 -7.62
N ALA A 393 2.86 -32.10 -6.47
CA ALA A 393 2.76 -33.54 -6.29
C ALA A 393 1.30 -34.00 -6.21
N ASN A 394 1.05 -35.26 -6.57
CA ASN A 394 -0.29 -35.86 -6.55
C ASN A 394 -0.81 -36.21 -5.13
N SER A 395 0.04 -36.05 -4.11
CA SER A 395 -0.25 -36.28 -2.70
C SER A 395 0.73 -35.46 -1.86
N ARG A 396 0.62 -35.54 -0.54
CA ARG A 396 1.50 -34.83 0.39
C ARG A 396 2.76 -35.64 0.69
N TYR A 397 3.92 -35.04 0.45
CA TYR A 397 5.24 -35.63 0.72
C TYR A 397 6.11 -34.68 1.54
N GLN A 398 7.25 -35.15 2.07
CA GLN A 398 8.22 -34.22 2.67
C GLN A 398 8.90 -33.41 1.57
N LEU A 399 9.28 -32.17 1.89
CA LEU A 399 9.96 -31.26 0.95
C LEU A 399 11.19 -31.91 0.30
N THR A 400 11.98 -32.64 1.08
CA THR A 400 13.16 -33.40 0.64
C THR A 400 12.81 -34.53 -0.33
N ASP A 401 11.67 -35.19 -0.16
CA ASP A 401 11.20 -36.27 -1.04
C ASP A 401 10.76 -35.72 -2.39
N ILE A 402 10.15 -34.53 -2.42
CA ILE A 402 9.72 -33.85 -3.66
C ILE A 402 10.94 -33.29 -4.43
N MET A 403 11.98 -32.84 -3.71
CA MET A 403 13.24 -32.42 -4.32
C MET A 403 14.08 -33.59 -4.86
N ALA A 404 13.92 -34.81 -4.32
CA ALA A 404 14.74 -35.96 -4.66
C ALA A 404 14.66 -36.30 -6.16
N GLY A 405 15.83 -36.40 -6.81
CA GLY A 405 15.92 -36.68 -8.25
C GLY A 405 15.63 -35.50 -9.18
N THR A 406 15.42 -34.29 -8.63
CA THR A 406 15.27 -33.04 -9.41
C THR A 406 16.59 -32.28 -9.50
N ASN A 407 16.62 -31.19 -10.29
CA ASN A 407 17.73 -30.22 -10.33
C ASN A 407 17.49 -28.99 -9.44
N ILE A 408 16.55 -29.06 -8.48
CA ILE A 408 16.28 -27.98 -7.53
C ILE A 408 17.34 -28.01 -6.42
N ALA A 409 18.08 -26.92 -6.26
CA ALA A 409 19.11 -26.82 -5.23
C ALA A 409 18.54 -26.39 -3.87
N GLY A 410 17.48 -25.60 -3.83
CA GLY A 410 16.80 -25.22 -2.59
C GLY A 410 15.31 -24.99 -2.80
N ALA A 411 14.50 -25.30 -1.80
CA ALA A 411 13.04 -25.15 -1.88
C ALA A 411 12.41 -24.88 -0.52
N VAL A 412 11.15 -24.45 -0.55
CA VAL A 412 10.25 -24.21 0.59
C VAL A 412 8.89 -24.87 0.31
N ASP A 413 8.11 -25.18 1.35
CA ASP A 413 6.70 -25.54 1.16
C ASP A 413 5.93 -24.41 0.48
N GLY A 414 5.20 -24.76 -0.58
CA GLY A 414 4.42 -23.83 -1.38
C GLY A 414 3.07 -23.49 -0.74
N GLY A 415 2.26 -22.68 -1.44
CA GLY A 415 0.98 -22.14 -0.94
C GLY A 415 -0.02 -23.19 -0.44
N PHE A 416 0.08 -23.56 0.84
CA PHE A 416 -0.86 -24.43 1.55
C PHE A 416 -1.26 -23.77 2.87
N PHE A 417 -2.31 -22.95 2.80
CA PHE A 417 -2.78 -22.11 3.90
C PHE A 417 -4.18 -22.50 4.36
N SER A 418 -4.40 -22.42 5.67
CA SER A 418 -5.67 -22.77 6.30
C SER A 418 -6.58 -21.53 6.33
N LEU A 419 -7.79 -21.65 5.79
CA LEU A 419 -8.90 -20.76 6.16
C LEU A 419 -9.82 -21.56 7.10
N GLU A 420 -10.44 -20.87 8.08
CA GLU A 420 -11.30 -21.48 9.11
C GLU A 420 -12.40 -22.40 8.52
N TYR A 421 -12.87 -22.10 7.30
CA TYR A 421 -13.98 -22.77 6.63
C TYR A 421 -13.55 -23.70 5.48
N LEU A 422 -12.26 -24.03 5.35
CA LEU A 422 -11.71 -24.89 4.28
C LEU A 422 -11.04 -26.14 4.86
N ASP A 423 -11.72 -27.27 4.77
CA ASP A 423 -11.18 -28.59 5.11
C ASP A 423 -10.75 -29.31 3.83
N SER A 424 -9.53 -29.02 3.38
CA SER A 424 -8.99 -29.56 2.13
C SER A 424 -7.63 -30.22 2.36
N ASN A 425 -7.51 -31.48 1.90
CA ASN A 425 -6.23 -32.17 1.83
C ASN A 425 -5.44 -31.89 0.53
N VAL A 426 -5.99 -31.06 -0.36
CA VAL A 426 -5.43 -30.71 -1.68
C VAL A 426 -5.14 -29.21 -1.80
N MET A 427 -4.45 -28.80 -2.88
CA MET A 427 -4.24 -27.38 -3.20
C MET A 427 -5.56 -26.62 -3.36
N ILE A 428 -5.59 -25.36 -2.91
CA ILE A 428 -6.77 -24.50 -2.95
C ILE A 428 -6.54 -23.37 -3.95
N GLY A 429 -7.51 -23.16 -4.85
CA GLY A 429 -7.38 -22.24 -5.98
C GLY A 429 -6.69 -22.87 -7.20
N PRO A 430 -6.54 -22.11 -8.30
CA PRO A 430 -5.92 -22.61 -9.51
C PRO A 430 -4.42 -22.84 -9.33
N VAL A 431 -3.93 -23.91 -9.96
CA VAL A 431 -2.50 -24.25 -10.02
C VAL A 431 -2.08 -24.44 -11.47
N LEU A 432 -0.94 -23.87 -11.82
CA LEU A 432 -0.16 -24.22 -13.00
C LEU A 432 1.26 -24.51 -12.54
N SER A 433 1.90 -25.53 -13.10
CA SER A 433 3.30 -25.85 -12.80
C SER A 433 3.99 -26.28 -14.07
N GLN A 434 5.22 -25.83 -14.29
CA GLN A 434 5.98 -26.21 -15.48
C GLN A 434 6.44 -27.67 -15.47
N SER A 435 6.43 -28.29 -14.29
CA SER A 435 6.72 -29.71 -14.08
C SER A 435 5.61 -30.62 -14.64
N THR A 436 4.34 -30.20 -14.52
CA THR A 436 3.17 -30.94 -15.03
C THR A 436 2.68 -30.42 -16.38
N ARG A 437 2.92 -29.13 -16.67
CA ARG A 437 2.34 -28.33 -17.77
C ARG A 437 0.81 -28.43 -17.90
N GLN A 438 0.14 -28.79 -16.81
CA GLN A 438 -1.31 -28.89 -16.73
C GLN A 438 -1.83 -27.75 -15.86
N PHE A 439 -2.71 -26.93 -16.43
CA PHE A 439 -3.53 -26.02 -15.63
C PHE A 439 -4.61 -26.82 -14.91
N VAL A 440 -4.75 -26.57 -13.61
CA VAL A 440 -5.76 -27.19 -12.75
C VAL A 440 -6.60 -26.06 -12.14
N PRO A 441 -7.89 -25.94 -12.47
CA PRO A 441 -8.76 -24.94 -11.85
C PRO A 441 -9.01 -25.30 -10.38
N GLY A 442 -9.11 -24.27 -9.54
CA GLY A 442 -9.60 -24.39 -8.18
C GLY A 442 -11.09 -24.70 -8.14
N TYR A 443 -11.53 -25.32 -7.04
CA TYR A 443 -12.92 -25.70 -6.84
C TYR A 443 -13.84 -24.48 -6.74
N GLY A 444 -14.91 -24.45 -7.54
CA GLY A 444 -15.76 -23.27 -7.71
C GLY A 444 -16.47 -22.76 -6.44
N GLY A 445 -16.71 -23.62 -5.45
CA GLY A 445 -17.29 -23.21 -4.16
C GLY A 445 -16.31 -22.58 -3.18
N GLU A 446 -15.01 -22.80 -3.36
CA GLU A 446 -13.95 -22.34 -2.44
C GLU A 446 -13.14 -21.18 -3.04
N THR A 447 -12.89 -21.22 -4.34
CA THR A 447 -12.05 -20.25 -5.06
C THR A 447 -12.47 -18.78 -4.85
N PRO A 448 -13.78 -18.40 -4.78
CA PRO A 448 -14.18 -17.03 -4.46
C PRO A 448 -13.72 -16.53 -3.08
N ARG A 449 -13.47 -17.42 -2.12
CA ARG A 449 -12.92 -17.06 -0.78
C ARG A 449 -11.45 -16.64 -0.84
N LEU A 450 -10.79 -16.86 -1.97
CA LEU A 450 -9.43 -16.42 -2.24
C LEU A 450 -9.37 -15.03 -2.89
N ASN A 451 -10.50 -14.40 -3.21
CA ASN A 451 -10.49 -13.10 -3.89
C ASN A 451 -9.68 -12.05 -3.09
N GLY A 452 -8.86 -11.29 -3.81
CA GLY A 452 -7.94 -10.32 -3.24
C GLY A 452 -6.65 -10.89 -2.65
N ARG A 453 -6.48 -12.21 -2.51
CA ARG A 453 -5.22 -12.86 -2.07
C ARG A 453 -4.12 -12.74 -3.15
N PRO A 454 -2.82 -12.87 -2.82
CA PRO A 454 -1.76 -12.86 -3.83
C PRO A 454 -1.83 -14.08 -4.76
N LEU A 455 -2.10 -13.83 -6.04
CA LEU A 455 -1.80 -14.74 -7.13
C LEU A 455 -0.34 -14.52 -7.58
N VAL A 456 0.47 -15.57 -7.44
CA VAL A 456 1.84 -15.62 -7.94
C VAL A 456 1.81 -16.17 -9.35
N LEU A 457 2.45 -15.48 -10.30
CA LEU A 457 2.63 -15.90 -11.68
C LEU A 457 4.13 -15.88 -12.01
N ILE A 458 4.66 -16.95 -12.57
CA ILE A 458 6.08 -17.09 -12.93
C ILE A 458 6.17 -17.35 -14.43
N SER A 459 7.14 -16.72 -15.08
CA SER A 459 7.60 -17.05 -16.44
C SER A 459 9.14 -17.15 -16.45
N PRO A 460 9.76 -17.58 -17.56
CA PRO A 460 11.22 -17.72 -17.64
C PRO A 460 11.99 -16.40 -17.50
N GLU A 461 11.31 -15.25 -17.57
CA GLU A 461 11.91 -13.91 -17.60
C GLU A 461 11.42 -12.99 -16.47
N ARG A 462 10.29 -13.29 -15.80
CA ARG A 462 9.73 -12.45 -14.73
C ARG A 462 8.76 -13.18 -13.80
N VAL A 463 8.54 -12.59 -12.63
CA VAL A 463 7.46 -12.94 -11.70
C VAL A 463 6.47 -11.77 -11.61
N LEU A 464 5.19 -12.08 -11.41
CA LEU A 464 4.15 -11.12 -11.03
C LEU A 464 3.42 -11.58 -9.76
N PHE A 465 3.01 -10.59 -8.96
CA PHE A 465 2.17 -10.76 -7.78
C PHE A 465 0.94 -9.88 -7.95
N VAL A 466 -0.22 -10.47 -8.28
CA VAL A 466 -1.46 -9.73 -8.58
C VAL A 466 -2.59 -10.13 -7.62
N PRO A 467 -3.61 -9.28 -7.39
CA PRO A 467 -4.82 -9.68 -6.68
C PRO A 467 -5.53 -10.83 -7.40
N PHE A 468 -5.80 -11.90 -6.66
CA PHE A 468 -6.58 -13.02 -7.16
C PHE A 468 -8.04 -12.61 -7.37
N ASP A 469 -8.63 -13.11 -8.45
CA ASP A 469 -10.00 -12.87 -8.88
C ASP A 469 -10.52 -14.21 -9.43
N ALA A 470 -11.49 -14.80 -8.76
CA ALA A 470 -12.00 -16.13 -9.11
C ALA A 470 -12.68 -16.18 -10.49
N ASP A 471 -13.30 -15.08 -10.94
CA ASP A 471 -14.02 -15.02 -12.21
C ASP A 471 -13.04 -14.91 -13.39
N ARG A 472 -11.86 -14.31 -13.17
CA ARG A 472 -10.80 -14.15 -14.18
C ARG A 472 -9.74 -15.24 -14.12
N HIS A 473 -9.15 -15.44 -12.94
CA HIS A 473 -7.89 -16.16 -12.77
C HIS A 473 -8.08 -17.66 -12.52
N ASN A 474 -9.32 -18.15 -12.34
CA ASN A 474 -9.60 -19.59 -12.28
C ASN A 474 -9.63 -20.28 -13.67
N ALA A 475 -9.07 -19.64 -14.70
CA ALA A 475 -8.87 -20.18 -16.04
C ALA A 475 -7.49 -19.80 -16.58
N LEU A 476 -6.83 -20.71 -17.31
CA LEU A 476 -5.50 -20.49 -17.91
C LEU A 476 -5.45 -19.24 -18.81
N ALA A 477 -6.54 -18.91 -19.49
CA ALA A 477 -6.65 -17.70 -20.31
C ALA A 477 -6.50 -16.41 -19.48
N GLY A 478 -7.03 -16.37 -18.26
CA GLY A 478 -6.86 -15.26 -17.34
C GLY A 478 -5.42 -15.15 -16.84
N LEU A 479 -4.80 -16.27 -16.45
CA LEU A 479 -3.38 -16.28 -16.05
C LEU A 479 -2.46 -15.79 -17.18
N THR A 480 -2.77 -16.19 -18.42
CA THR A 480 -2.00 -15.80 -19.63
C THR A 480 -2.22 -14.33 -20.01
N HIS A 481 -3.37 -13.75 -19.65
CA HIS A 481 -3.66 -12.32 -19.83
C HIS A 481 -2.85 -11.45 -18.87
N GLU A 482 -2.71 -11.88 -17.60
CA GLU A 482 -1.86 -11.21 -16.62
C GLU A 482 -0.37 -11.39 -16.93
N LEU A 483 0.05 -12.59 -17.34
CA LEU A 483 1.44 -12.89 -17.69
C LEU A 483 1.54 -13.75 -18.96
N THR A 484 1.87 -13.10 -20.08
CA THR A 484 2.24 -13.80 -21.33
C THR A 484 3.42 -14.75 -21.06
N GLY A 485 3.26 -16.02 -21.44
CA GLY A 485 4.29 -17.04 -21.23
C GLY A 485 4.41 -17.54 -19.79
N VAL A 486 3.37 -17.40 -18.97
CA VAL A 486 3.29 -18.01 -17.64
C VAL A 486 3.54 -19.53 -17.69
N THR A 487 4.45 -20.01 -16.85
CA THR A 487 4.85 -21.41 -16.73
C THR A 487 4.38 -22.04 -15.43
N ASP A 488 4.27 -21.24 -14.37
CA ASP A 488 3.82 -21.65 -13.04
C ASP A 488 2.91 -20.57 -12.44
N ALA A 489 1.89 -21.00 -11.69
CA ALA A 489 0.97 -20.13 -10.99
C ALA A 489 0.37 -20.82 -9.77
N PHE A 490 0.21 -20.07 -8.67
CA PHE A 490 -0.50 -20.51 -7.46
C PHE A 490 -0.97 -19.30 -6.66
N VAL A 491 -1.98 -19.50 -5.82
CA VAL A 491 -2.42 -18.49 -4.84
C VAL A 491 -1.64 -18.70 -3.52
N ALA A 492 -1.19 -17.61 -2.92
CA ALA A 492 -0.51 -17.59 -1.61
C ALA A 492 -1.40 -16.93 -0.53
N ALA A 493 -1.01 -17.05 0.74
CA ALA A 493 -1.89 -16.73 1.87
C ALA A 493 -2.10 -15.22 2.08
N ALA A 494 -1.04 -14.43 1.96
CA ALA A 494 -1.05 -12.96 2.11
C ALA A 494 0.24 -12.37 1.54
N TRP A 495 0.24 -11.08 1.19
CA TRP A 495 1.50 -10.35 1.05
C TRP A 495 2.08 -10.10 2.44
N LEU A 496 3.38 -10.34 2.56
CA LEU A 496 4.22 -9.95 3.69
C LEU A 496 4.93 -8.64 3.35
N VAL A 497 5.43 -8.54 2.12
CA VAL A 497 6.01 -7.33 1.52
C VAL A 497 5.41 -7.16 0.12
N LYS A 498 5.04 -5.94 -0.25
CA LYS A 498 4.49 -5.61 -1.56
C LYS A 498 5.09 -4.28 -2.02
N ASN A 499 5.68 -4.24 -3.21
CA ASN A 499 6.36 -3.04 -3.72
C ASN A 499 7.32 -2.43 -2.68
N GLY A 500 8.18 -3.26 -2.09
CA GLY A 500 9.18 -2.91 -1.08
C GLY A 500 8.64 -2.53 0.30
N LEU A 501 7.32 -2.58 0.55
CA LEU A 501 6.72 -2.15 1.82
C LEU A 501 6.15 -3.34 2.61
N PRO A 502 6.45 -3.46 3.93
CA PRO A 502 5.82 -4.46 4.79
C PRO A 502 4.32 -4.20 4.90
N GLN A 503 3.52 -5.24 5.09
CA GLN A 503 2.06 -5.14 5.04
C GLN A 503 1.43 -5.06 6.45
N PRO A 504 0.47 -4.15 6.69
CA PRO A 504 -0.12 -3.94 8.01
C PRO A 504 -1.12 -5.06 8.37
N ALA A 505 -1.41 -5.25 9.66
CA ALA A 505 -2.38 -6.25 10.15
C ALA A 505 -3.73 -6.25 9.40
N SER A 506 -4.22 -5.08 8.99
CA SER A 506 -5.47 -4.92 8.23
C SER A 506 -5.46 -5.56 6.84
N SER A 507 -4.29 -5.77 6.20
CA SER A 507 -4.19 -6.38 4.87
C SER A 507 -4.38 -7.90 4.87
N PHE A 508 -4.23 -8.55 6.03
CA PHE A 508 -4.37 -10.01 6.14
C PHE A 508 -5.84 -10.46 6.07
N GLY A 509 -6.78 -9.54 6.36
CA GLY A 509 -8.22 -9.73 6.21
C GLY A 509 -8.74 -10.90 7.05
N SER A 510 -9.49 -11.80 6.44
CA SER A 510 -10.05 -13.01 7.07
C SER A 510 -9.05 -14.18 7.22
N LEU A 511 -7.74 -13.91 7.23
CA LEU A 511 -6.75 -14.98 7.36
C LEU A 511 -6.70 -15.46 8.81
N PHE A 512 -6.97 -16.73 9.03
CA PHE A 512 -6.91 -17.33 10.36
C PHE A 512 -5.46 -17.36 10.87
N ASP A 513 -5.25 -17.05 12.16
CA ASP A 513 -3.95 -17.11 12.84
C ASP A 513 -2.81 -16.31 12.14
N TYR A 514 -3.08 -15.17 11.50
CA TYR A 514 -2.01 -14.32 10.95
C TYR A 514 -1.18 -13.65 12.07
N ASP A 515 -1.82 -13.33 13.19
CA ASP A 515 -1.26 -12.74 14.41
C ASP A 515 -0.65 -13.78 15.37
N ALA A 516 -0.89 -15.08 15.13
CA ALA A 516 -0.31 -16.14 15.93
C ALA A 516 1.21 -16.25 15.71
N ARG A 517 1.99 -16.30 16.79
CA ARG A 517 3.44 -16.52 16.69
C ARG A 517 3.73 -17.98 16.32
N ARG A 518 4.27 -18.19 15.11
CA ARG A 518 4.58 -19.51 14.54
C ARG A 518 5.90 -19.45 13.77
N HIS A 519 6.48 -20.60 13.44
CA HIS A 519 7.42 -20.64 12.31
C HIS A 519 6.64 -20.23 11.06
N ARG A 520 7.27 -19.55 10.11
CA ARG A 520 6.61 -19.05 8.89
C ARG A 520 7.46 -19.31 7.67
N ALA A 521 6.82 -19.64 6.55
CA ALA A 521 7.42 -19.88 5.25
C ALA A 521 7.03 -18.76 4.27
N PHE A 522 8.00 -18.31 3.47
CA PHE A 522 7.77 -17.25 2.49
C PHE A 522 8.46 -17.52 1.16
N TRP A 523 7.93 -16.87 0.13
CA TRP A 523 8.51 -16.78 -1.20
C TRP A 523 8.46 -15.33 -1.68
N GLY A 524 9.49 -14.88 -2.39
CA GLY A 524 9.60 -13.50 -2.81
C GLY A 524 10.68 -13.23 -3.85
N ILE A 525 10.83 -11.95 -4.15
CA ILE A 525 11.88 -11.40 -5.01
C ILE A 525 12.59 -10.30 -4.21
N ASN A 526 13.92 -10.32 -4.15
CA ASN A 526 14.69 -9.27 -3.48
C ASN A 526 14.87 -8.01 -4.35
N THR A 527 15.41 -6.95 -3.76
CA THR A 527 15.73 -5.70 -4.46
C THR A 527 16.67 -5.91 -5.67
N ALA A 528 17.56 -6.90 -5.61
CA ALA A 528 18.45 -7.31 -6.70
C ALA A 528 17.79 -8.16 -7.79
N GLY A 529 16.45 -8.30 -7.78
CA GLY A 529 15.68 -9.03 -8.78
C GLY A 529 15.79 -10.55 -8.67
N GLN A 530 16.39 -11.08 -7.60
CA GLN A 530 16.61 -12.51 -7.40
C GLN A 530 15.42 -13.16 -6.67
N PRO A 531 15.04 -14.38 -7.07
CA PRO A 531 14.24 -15.31 -6.27
C PRO A 531 14.74 -15.45 -4.83
N VAL A 532 13.81 -15.51 -3.87
CA VAL A 532 14.11 -15.81 -2.47
C VAL A 532 13.03 -16.72 -1.88
N VAL A 533 13.43 -17.89 -1.37
CA VAL A 533 12.61 -18.73 -0.49
C VAL A 533 13.17 -18.70 0.93
N GLY A 534 12.36 -18.85 1.97
CA GLY A 534 12.91 -18.89 3.33
C GLY A 534 11.91 -19.24 4.43
N VAL A 535 12.44 -19.46 5.63
CA VAL A 535 11.66 -19.78 6.84
C VAL A 535 12.24 -19.12 8.10
N THR A 536 11.37 -18.85 9.08
CA THR A 536 11.81 -18.38 10.41
C THR A 536 12.13 -19.55 11.36
N HIS A 537 13.31 -19.49 11.98
CA HIS A 537 13.73 -20.38 13.07
C HIS A 537 13.20 -19.93 14.43
N THR A 538 12.75 -18.68 14.53
CA THR A 538 12.01 -18.12 15.67
C THR A 538 10.52 -17.97 15.33
N MET A 539 9.67 -18.05 16.35
CA MET A 539 8.22 -17.91 16.14
C MET A 539 7.83 -16.43 16.02
N VAL A 540 7.20 -16.06 14.90
CA VAL A 540 6.77 -14.69 14.59
C VAL A 540 5.33 -14.68 14.09
N ASP A 541 4.66 -13.56 14.27
CA ASP A 541 3.41 -13.27 13.54
C ASP A 541 3.73 -12.80 12.10
N SER A 542 2.70 -12.71 11.26
CA SER A 542 2.85 -12.36 9.84
C SER A 542 3.22 -10.90 9.58
N VAL A 543 2.91 -9.97 10.51
CA VAL A 543 3.26 -8.54 10.36
C VAL A 543 4.74 -8.35 10.64
N GLN A 544 5.22 -8.90 11.77
CA GLN A 544 6.62 -8.94 12.15
C GLN A 544 7.49 -9.62 11.10
N LEU A 545 7.00 -10.69 10.45
CA LEU A 545 7.70 -11.29 9.32
C LEU A 545 7.82 -10.31 8.14
N GLY A 546 6.76 -9.57 7.79
CA GLY A 546 6.80 -8.55 6.75
C GLY A 546 7.89 -7.49 7.01
N GLU A 547 7.98 -7.00 8.25
CA GLU A 547 9.03 -6.06 8.69
C GLU A 547 10.44 -6.65 8.54
N MET A 548 10.66 -7.88 9.01
CA MET A 548 11.94 -8.58 8.88
C MET A 548 12.36 -8.78 7.41
N LEU A 549 11.41 -9.12 6.53
CA LEU A 549 11.68 -9.30 5.10
C LEU A 549 11.97 -7.98 4.39
N HIS A 550 11.27 -6.90 4.75
CA HIS A 550 11.60 -5.56 4.28
C HIS A 550 13.03 -5.17 4.67
N GLN A 551 13.42 -5.37 5.93
CA GLN A 551 14.80 -5.14 6.41
C GLN A 551 15.84 -6.02 5.70
N ALA A 552 15.49 -7.26 5.35
CA ALA A 552 16.31 -8.16 4.56
C ALA A 552 16.37 -7.83 3.04
N GLY A 553 15.74 -6.73 2.61
CA GLY A 553 15.78 -6.27 1.23
C GLY A 553 14.87 -7.04 0.28
N LEU A 554 13.73 -7.57 0.76
CA LEU A 554 12.69 -8.10 -0.14
C LEU A 554 11.95 -6.95 -0.83
N ARG A 555 11.74 -7.08 -2.14
CA ARG A 555 10.81 -6.22 -2.91
C ARG A 555 9.39 -6.71 -2.75
N ASP A 556 9.18 -7.98 -3.04
CA ASP A 556 7.86 -8.62 -2.95
C ASP A 556 8.05 -9.91 -2.17
N ALA A 557 7.16 -10.20 -1.24
CA ALA A 557 7.15 -11.45 -0.50
C ALA A 557 5.73 -11.84 -0.13
N VAL A 558 5.41 -13.12 -0.27
CA VAL A 558 4.12 -13.71 0.07
C VAL A 558 4.30 -14.84 1.07
N MET A 559 3.36 -14.97 2.00
CA MET A 559 3.32 -16.05 2.97
C MET A 559 2.77 -17.32 2.31
N LEU A 560 3.44 -18.44 2.51
CA LEU A 560 3.08 -19.71 1.88
C LEU A 560 2.30 -20.65 2.80
N ASP A 561 2.45 -20.50 4.13
CA ASP A 561 2.09 -21.55 5.07
C ASP A 561 1.14 -21.09 6.21
N SER A 562 0.71 -22.08 7.00
CA SER A 562 -0.07 -21.92 8.23
C SER A 562 0.76 -22.13 9.51
N GLY A 563 2.09 -22.20 9.41
CA GLY A 563 3.02 -22.30 10.54
C GLY A 563 3.16 -23.67 11.18
N ALA A 564 2.94 -24.74 10.40
CA ALA A 564 3.08 -26.14 10.84
C ALA A 564 3.47 -27.12 9.70
N SER A 565 3.39 -26.66 8.45
CA SER A 565 4.03 -27.30 7.29
C SER A 565 5.39 -26.68 6.96
N THR A 566 5.72 -25.56 7.62
CA THR A 566 6.92 -24.74 7.40
C THR A 566 8.17 -25.61 7.26
N SER A 567 8.75 -25.57 6.07
CA SER A 567 9.85 -26.43 5.68
C SER A 567 10.76 -25.68 4.71
N LEU A 568 12.06 -25.79 4.92
CA LEU A 568 13.09 -25.26 4.02
C LEU A 568 14.12 -26.36 3.84
N ALA A 569 14.56 -26.58 2.61
CA ALA A 569 15.59 -27.56 2.31
C ALA A 569 16.59 -27.03 1.29
N TYR A 570 17.84 -27.42 1.44
CA TYR A 570 18.94 -27.04 0.56
C TYR A 570 19.86 -28.24 0.31
N GLN A 571 20.18 -28.50 -0.95
CA GLN A 571 20.97 -29.65 -1.42
C GLN A 571 20.44 -31.02 -0.96
N GLY A 572 19.14 -31.10 -0.66
CA GLY A 572 18.45 -32.30 -0.16
C GLY A 572 18.35 -32.39 1.37
N ASP A 573 19.08 -31.55 2.11
CA ASP A 573 19.03 -31.50 3.57
C ASP A 573 17.94 -30.55 4.07
N SER A 574 17.18 -30.97 5.09
CA SER A 574 16.24 -30.09 5.80
C SER A 574 16.99 -29.07 6.65
N LEU A 575 16.60 -27.81 6.52
CA LEU A 575 17.13 -26.69 7.31
C LEU A 575 16.28 -26.36 8.55
N VAL A 576 15.16 -27.05 8.76
CA VAL A 576 14.31 -26.90 9.96
C VAL A 576 14.57 -28.01 10.97
N GLY A 577 14.59 -27.66 12.26
CA GLY A 577 14.96 -28.55 13.38
C GLY A 577 13.87 -29.55 13.83
N TYR A 578 12.87 -29.82 13.00
CA TYR A 578 11.76 -30.73 13.27
C TYR A 578 11.26 -31.39 11.97
N ILE A 579 10.35 -32.35 12.07
CA ILE A 579 9.71 -32.99 10.91
C ILE A 579 8.43 -32.20 10.59
N PRO A 580 8.35 -31.48 9.45
CA PRO A 580 7.16 -30.70 9.09
C PRO A 580 5.98 -31.58 8.68
N ARG A 581 4.78 -31.00 8.65
CA ARG A 581 3.62 -31.66 8.01
C ARG A 581 3.86 -31.75 6.49
N PRO A 582 3.76 -32.94 5.87
CA PRO A 582 3.89 -33.12 4.43
C PRO A 582 2.99 -32.18 3.62
N VAL A 583 3.46 -31.74 2.44
CA VAL A 583 2.76 -30.78 1.56
C VAL A 583 2.62 -31.31 0.13
N PRO A 584 1.60 -30.88 -0.62
CA PRO A 584 1.43 -31.28 -2.02
C PRO A 584 2.18 -30.35 -3.00
N HIS A 585 2.68 -29.20 -2.55
CA HIS A 585 3.23 -28.16 -3.42
C HIS A 585 4.50 -27.57 -2.81
N ILE A 586 5.50 -27.29 -3.65
CA ILE A 586 6.77 -26.65 -3.25
C ILE A 586 7.14 -25.56 -4.25
N VAL A 587 7.87 -24.55 -3.77
CA VAL A 587 8.53 -23.53 -4.60
C VAL A 587 10.03 -23.74 -4.49
N GLY A 588 10.71 -23.93 -5.63
CA GLY A 588 12.11 -24.32 -5.70
C GLY A 588 12.96 -23.42 -6.58
N LEU A 589 14.26 -23.43 -6.34
CA LEU A 589 15.29 -22.65 -7.03
C LEU A 589 16.26 -23.58 -7.77
N VAL A 590 16.36 -23.43 -9.08
CA VAL A 590 17.24 -24.23 -9.97
C VAL A 590 18.50 -23.43 -10.31
N PRO A 591 19.71 -23.98 -10.07
CA PRO A 591 20.96 -23.30 -10.42
C PRO A 591 21.14 -23.00 -11.92
N PRO A 592 21.80 -21.88 -12.30
CA PRO A 592 22.00 -21.50 -13.70
C PRO A 592 22.86 -22.50 -14.50
N ASP A 593 23.84 -23.13 -13.86
CA ASP A 593 24.72 -24.14 -14.45
C ASP A 593 24.00 -25.48 -14.71
N ALA A 594 22.99 -25.81 -13.89
CA ALA A 594 22.05 -26.91 -14.13
C ALA A 594 21.09 -26.66 -15.31
N ASN A 595 21.14 -25.47 -15.92
CA ASN A 595 20.31 -25.04 -17.05
C ASN A 595 21.06 -25.09 -18.42
N SER A 596 22.31 -25.57 -18.44
CA SER A 596 23.29 -25.41 -19.53
C SER A 596 23.11 -26.25 -20.82
N GLY A 597 21.87 -26.62 -21.17
CA GLY A 597 21.53 -27.13 -22.52
C GLY A 597 21.00 -28.56 -22.63
N ALA A 598 20.78 -29.25 -21.50
CA ALA A 598 19.97 -30.47 -21.45
C ALA A 598 18.83 -30.26 -20.44
N PRO A 599 17.56 -30.13 -20.87
CA PRO A 599 16.45 -30.03 -19.94
C PRO A 599 16.17 -31.41 -19.31
N CYS A 600 15.92 -31.40 -18.00
CA CYS A 600 15.54 -32.54 -17.15
C CYS A 600 16.60 -33.63 -16.94
N PRO A 601 16.78 -33.99 -15.67
CA PRO A 601 16.43 -35.30 -15.18
C PRO A 601 15.09 -35.24 -14.45
N LEU A 602 14.04 -35.77 -15.08
CA LEU A 602 13.00 -36.50 -14.35
C LEU A 602 13.43 -37.96 -14.42
N VAL A 603 14.32 -38.37 -13.52
CA VAL A 603 14.65 -39.79 -13.36
C VAL A 603 13.71 -40.37 -12.33
N VAL A 604 12.55 -40.83 -12.78
CA VAL A 604 11.84 -41.90 -12.10
C VAL A 604 12.38 -43.19 -12.68
N ASP A 605 13.02 -44.00 -11.84
CA ASP A 605 13.56 -45.30 -12.24
C ASP A 605 12.43 -46.28 -12.54
N GLU A 606 12.33 -46.74 -13.80
CA GLU A 606 11.39 -47.81 -14.18
C GLU A 606 11.86 -49.21 -13.74
N GLN A 607 13.06 -49.34 -13.14
CA GLN A 607 13.67 -50.62 -12.76
C GLN A 607 13.67 -50.93 -11.25
N ASN A 608 12.59 -50.60 -10.52
CA ASN A 608 12.34 -51.25 -9.24
C ASN A 608 10.87 -51.52 -8.90
N ILE A 609 10.22 -52.36 -9.72
CA ILE A 609 9.01 -53.07 -9.30
C ILE A 609 9.41 -54.24 -8.39
N THR A 610 9.74 -53.98 -7.11
CA THR A 610 9.56 -54.95 -6.01
C THR A 610 9.74 -54.36 -4.61
N THR A 611 8.69 -54.52 -3.80
CA THR A 611 8.71 -54.74 -2.34
C THR A 611 9.48 -53.78 -1.41
N VAL A 612 8.73 -52.97 -0.67
CA VAL A 612 8.60 -53.18 0.79
C VAL A 612 7.11 -53.23 1.14
N SER A 613 6.72 -54.12 2.05
CA SER A 613 5.34 -54.32 2.48
C SER A 613 5.09 -53.78 3.89
N ARG A 614 3.87 -53.26 4.09
CA ARG A 614 3.28 -52.69 5.33
C ARG A 614 3.64 -51.25 5.63
#